data_AF-A0A5P2BWD2-F1
#
_entry.id   AF-A0A5P2BWD2-F1
#
_cell.length_a   1.000
_cell.length_b   1.000
_cell.length_c   1.000
_cell.angle_alpha   90.00
_cell.angle_beta   90.00
_cell.angle_gamma   90.00
#
_symmetry.space_group_name_H-M   'P 1'
#
loop_
_entity.id
_entity.type
_entity.pdbx_description
1 polymer ?
#
loop_
_entity_poly.entity_id
_entity_poly.type
_entity_poly.pdbx_seq_one_letter_code
_entity_poly.pdbx_strand_id
1 'polypeptide(L)'
;MDYDTDLWMQIPNSWEGTPWKGPKEWGRDLSAAWWGDSGLEPSRKDLKILAATLRSCAERFPLSHPGFDVYLHLPDPRLMPLPVYVASIEAEGDRDESLRALVTTDDPDLVEKPIVEDFTSDLLGTGLRSLRYTQLPRAESEGGTLVAGVRYAWRHEASACDVVVIVSAPDPRRVLGAMDDLDDFVHRIGMPGPGPGPGEAQGPS
;
A
#
# COMPACT_ATOMS: atom_id res chain seq x y z
N MET A 1 -15.84 7.55 1.14
CA MET A 1 -15.17 6.84 0.04
C MET A 1 -15.78 5.46 0.00
N ASP A 2 -16.34 5.09 -1.14
CA ASP A 2 -16.80 3.73 -1.43
C ASP A 2 -15.56 3.02 -2.00
N TYR A 3 -14.87 2.26 -1.15
CA TYR A 3 -13.76 1.44 -1.63
C TYR A 3 -14.38 0.30 -2.43
N ASP A 4 -13.72 -0.14 -3.50
CA ASP A 4 -14.04 -1.45 -4.05
C ASP A 4 -13.56 -2.47 -3.00
N THR A 5 -14.45 -2.74 -2.05
CA THR A 5 -14.20 -3.58 -0.88
C THR A 5 -13.89 -5.01 -1.27
N ASP A 6 -14.06 -5.36 -2.55
CA ASP A 6 -13.85 -6.70 -3.07
C ASP A 6 -12.34 -6.98 -3.31
N LEU A 7 -11.50 -5.94 -3.33
CA LEU A 7 -10.06 -6.06 -3.66
C LEU A 7 -9.10 -5.62 -2.54
N TRP A 8 -9.53 -4.74 -1.65
CA TRP A 8 -8.64 -4.02 -0.73
C TRP A 8 -9.03 -4.15 0.74
N MET A 9 -8.09 -4.58 1.58
CA MET A 9 -8.25 -4.56 3.05
C MET A 9 -7.23 -3.64 3.70
N GLN A 10 -7.66 -2.68 4.52
CA GLN A 10 -6.75 -1.91 5.37
C GLN A 10 -6.42 -2.70 6.64
N ILE A 11 -5.14 -2.76 7.00
CA ILE A 11 -4.68 -3.19 8.31
C ILE A 11 -4.78 -1.98 9.25
N PRO A 12 -5.50 -2.06 10.38
CA PRO A 12 -5.58 -0.95 11.31
C PRO A 12 -4.21 -0.55 11.86
N ASN A 13 -3.91 0.75 11.87
CA ASN A 13 -2.68 1.30 12.49
C ASN A 13 -2.69 1.14 14.02
N SER A 14 -3.88 1.04 14.61
CA SER A 14 -4.10 0.70 16.01
C SER A 14 -5.33 -0.19 16.11
N TRP A 15 -5.34 -1.09 17.09
CA TRP A 15 -6.50 -1.91 17.42
C TRP A 15 -7.47 -1.18 18.36
N GLU A 16 -7.00 -0.13 19.05
CA GLU A 16 -7.85 0.70 19.90
C GLU A 16 -8.92 1.41 19.06
N GLY A 17 -10.16 1.39 19.54
CA GLY A 17 -11.31 1.96 18.82
C GLY A 17 -11.84 1.10 17.66
N THR A 18 -11.16 0.01 17.30
CA THR A 18 -11.66 -0.97 16.33
C THR A 18 -12.60 -1.98 17.01
N PRO A 19 -13.48 -2.68 16.27
CA PRO A 19 -14.30 -3.75 16.85
C PRO A 19 -13.48 -5.01 17.23
N TRP A 20 -12.22 -5.10 16.82
CA TRP A 20 -11.38 -6.27 17.02
C TRP A 20 -10.42 -6.09 18.20
N LYS A 21 -10.26 -7.13 19.02
CA LYS A 21 -9.28 -7.11 20.12
C LYS A 21 -7.82 -7.23 19.67
N GLY A 22 -7.59 -7.45 18.37
CA GLY A 22 -6.27 -7.56 17.79
C GLY A 22 -6.22 -8.36 16.48
N PRO A 23 -5.00 -8.62 15.97
CA PRO A 23 -4.78 -9.19 14.63
C PRO A 23 -5.47 -10.54 14.39
N LYS A 24 -5.58 -11.37 15.45
CA LYS A 24 -6.21 -12.69 15.37
C LYS A 24 -7.72 -12.60 15.13
N GLU A 25 -8.39 -11.65 15.79
CA GLU A 25 -9.82 -11.48 15.66
C GLU A 25 -10.16 -10.85 14.31
N TRP A 26 -9.42 -9.80 13.94
CA TRP A 26 -9.47 -9.18 12.62
C TRP A 26 -9.29 -10.20 11.49
N GLY A 27 -8.21 -10.99 11.51
CA GLY A 27 -7.96 -11.97 10.45
C GLY A 27 -9.06 -13.03 10.34
N ARG A 28 -9.67 -13.44 11.45
CA ARG A 28 -10.80 -14.40 11.43
C ARG A 28 -12.03 -13.79 10.75
N ASP A 29 -12.40 -12.57 11.16
CA ASP A 29 -13.63 -11.94 10.69
C ASP A 29 -13.49 -11.52 9.21
N LEU A 30 -12.34 -10.96 8.82
CA LEU A 30 -12.06 -10.59 7.43
C LEU A 30 -11.94 -11.81 6.51
N SER A 31 -11.38 -12.93 6.99
CA SER A 31 -11.36 -14.18 6.22
C SER A 31 -12.77 -14.65 5.87
N ALA A 32 -13.71 -14.59 6.83
CA ALA A 32 -15.09 -14.99 6.59
C ALA A 32 -15.80 -14.05 5.60
N ALA A 33 -15.60 -12.74 5.73
CA ALA A 33 -16.14 -11.74 4.80
C ALA A 33 -15.62 -11.97 3.38
N TRP A 34 -14.30 -12.05 3.20
CA TRP A 34 -13.68 -12.17 1.87
C TRP A 34 -14.09 -13.42 1.11
N TRP A 35 -14.17 -14.56 1.83
CA TRP A 35 -14.69 -15.78 1.20
C TRP A 35 -16.17 -15.65 0.84
N GLY A 36 -16.97 -14.99 1.69
CA GLY A 36 -18.39 -14.72 1.42
C GLY A 36 -18.60 -13.91 0.15
N ASP A 37 -17.75 -12.92 -0.11
CA ASP A 37 -17.85 -12.03 -1.26
C ASP A 37 -17.24 -12.64 -2.54
N SER A 38 -16.34 -13.62 -2.40
CA SER A 38 -15.65 -14.26 -3.54
C SER A 38 -16.53 -15.10 -4.48
N GLY A 39 -17.77 -15.42 -4.08
CA GLY A 39 -18.65 -16.34 -4.81
C GLY A 39 -18.17 -17.80 -4.84
N LEU A 40 -17.13 -18.14 -4.06
CA LEU A 40 -16.60 -19.49 -3.89
C LEU A 40 -17.11 -20.10 -2.59
N GLU A 41 -17.21 -21.44 -2.55
CA GLU A 41 -17.59 -22.18 -1.33
C GLU A 41 -16.34 -22.60 -0.55
N PRO A 42 -15.98 -21.93 0.56
CA PRO A 42 -14.80 -22.30 1.34
C PRO A 42 -15.04 -23.54 2.19
N SER A 43 -14.01 -24.36 2.35
CA SER A 43 -13.97 -25.31 3.46
C SER A 43 -13.62 -24.59 4.78
N ARG A 44 -13.91 -25.26 5.91
CA ARG A 44 -13.41 -24.78 7.23
C ARG A 44 -11.89 -24.65 7.29
N LYS A 45 -11.16 -25.38 6.46
CA LYS A 45 -9.69 -25.30 6.39
C LYS A 45 -9.28 -24.02 5.68
N ASP A 46 -9.96 -23.65 4.61
CA ASP A 46 -9.66 -22.46 3.82
C ASP A 46 -9.86 -21.18 4.64
N LEU A 47 -10.98 -21.09 5.37
CA LEU A 47 -11.24 -20.00 6.32
C LEU A 47 -10.13 -19.85 7.36
N LYS A 48 -9.65 -20.98 7.90
CA LYS A 48 -8.57 -20.98 8.91
C LYS A 48 -7.22 -20.57 8.32
N ILE A 49 -6.91 -21.02 7.11
CA ILE A 49 -5.67 -20.68 6.42
C ILE A 49 -5.64 -19.17 6.14
N LEU A 50 -6.67 -18.63 5.50
CA LEU A 50 -6.72 -17.20 5.21
C LEU A 50 -6.70 -16.36 6.49
N ALA A 51 -7.42 -16.76 7.53
CA ALA A 51 -7.38 -16.06 8.82
C ALA A 51 -5.99 -16.04 9.46
N ALA A 52 -5.25 -17.15 9.39
CA ALA A 52 -3.88 -17.22 9.87
C ALA A 52 -2.92 -16.38 9.01
N THR A 53 -3.11 -16.37 7.70
CA THR A 53 -2.35 -15.55 6.75
C THR A 53 -2.57 -14.06 7.02
N LEU A 54 -3.82 -13.60 7.11
CA LEU A 54 -4.18 -12.23 7.41
C LEU A 54 -3.59 -11.80 8.75
N ARG A 55 -3.77 -12.60 9.81
CA ARG A 55 -3.13 -12.34 11.11
C ARG A 55 -1.63 -12.12 10.96
N SER A 56 -0.93 -13.00 10.22
CA SER A 56 0.51 -12.87 10.01
C SER A 56 0.88 -11.60 9.25
N CYS A 57 0.06 -11.19 8.26
CA CYS A 57 0.24 -9.93 7.55
C CYS A 57 0.12 -8.73 8.50
N ALA A 58 -0.92 -8.70 9.33
CA ALA A 58 -1.15 -7.63 10.32
C ALA A 58 -0.06 -7.56 11.40
N GLU A 59 0.56 -8.68 11.76
CA GLU A 59 1.67 -8.71 12.72
C GLU A 59 3.02 -8.31 12.09
N ARG A 60 3.21 -8.48 10.78
CA ARG A 60 4.52 -8.36 10.13
C ARG A 60 4.67 -7.18 9.20
N PHE A 61 3.69 -6.92 8.35
CA PHE A 61 3.84 -5.90 7.30
C PHE A 61 4.00 -4.48 7.85
N PRO A 62 3.27 -4.03 8.89
CA PRO A 62 3.50 -2.71 9.48
C PRO A 62 4.92 -2.49 10.01
N LEU A 63 5.68 -3.57 10.30
CA LEU A 63 7.07 -3.47 10.75
C LEU A 63 8.05 -3.17 9.61
N SER A 64 7.66 -3.40 8.34
CA SER A 64 8.51 -3.13 7.18
C SER A 64 8.66 -1.65 6.90
N HIS A 65 7.59 -0.87 7.11
CA HIS A 65 7.59 0.59 6.99
C HIS A 65 6.80 1.18 8.16
N PRO A 66 7.41 1.37 9.34
CA PRO A 66 6.73 1.90 10.51
C PRO A 66 6.13 3.29 10.22
N GLY A 67 4.86 3.47 10.59
CA GLY A 67 4.11 4.73 10.38
C GLY A 67 3.39 4.85 9.04
N PHE A 68 3.55 3.88 8.14
CA PHE A 68 2.79 3.81 6.90
C PHE A 68 1.44 3.12 7.14
N ASP A 69 0.41 3.59 6.46
CA ASP A 69 -0.82 2.83 6.26
C ASP A 69 -0.52 1.58 5.43
N VAL A 70 -1.10 0.45 5.80
CA VAL A 70 -0.91 -0.81 5.07
C VAL A 70 -2.24 -1.31 4.53
N TYR A 71 -2.31 -1.44 3.22
CA TYR A 71 -3.41 -2.05 2.50
C TYR A 71 -2.97 -3.40 1.94
N LEU A 72 -3.89 -4.34 1.88
CA LEU A 72 -3.70 -5.65 1.29
C LEU A 72 -4.52 -5.73 0.02
N HIS A 73 -3.84 -5.91 -1.11
CA HIS A 73 -4.48 -6.33 -2.36
C HIS A 73 -4.70 -7.83 -2.32
N LEU A 74 -5.95 -8.27 -2.44
CA LEU A 74 -6.34 -9.68 -2.42
C LEU A 74 -7.52 -9.94 -3.38
N PRO A 75 -7.29 -10.04 -4.69
CA PRO A 75 -8.36 -10.26 -5.67
C PRO A 75 -8.96 -11.68 -5.61
N ASP A 76 -8.28 -12.62 -4.96
CA ASP A 76 -8.75 -13.99 -4.76
C ASP A 76 -8.31 -14.48 -3.37
N PRO A 77 -9.23 -14.96 -2.51
CA PRO A 77 -8.93 -15.38 -1.13
C PRO A 77 -7.96 -16.57 -1.03
N ARG A 78 -7.65 -17.24 -2.15
CA ARG A 78 -6.67 -18.34 -2.23
C ARG A 78 -5.24 -17.86 -2.43
N LEU A 79 -5.05 -16.60 -2.81
CA LEU A 79 -3.74 -16.01 -3.04
C LEU A 79 -3.12 -15.50 -1.73
N MET A 80 -1.80 -15.33 -1.73
CA MET A 80 -1.14 -14.54 -0.70
C MET A 80 -1.54 -13.07 -0.90
N PRO A 81 -1.86 -12.30 0.16
CA PRO A 81 -2.07 -10.86 0.04
C PRO A 81 -0.80 -10.13 -0.41
N LEU A 82 -0.94 -9.08 -1.22
CA LEU A 82 0.15 -8.19 -1.63
C LEU A 82 0.07 -6.90 -0.80
N PRO A 83 1.07 -6.58 0.05
CA PRO A 83 1.05 -5.36 0.83
C PRO A 83 1.32 -4.12 -0.03
N VAL A 84 0.54 -3.09 0.20
CA VAL A 84 0.67 -1.75 -0.36
C VAL A 84 0.81 -0.77 0.80
N TYR A 85 1.96 -0.12 0.86
CA TYR A 85 2.31 0.83 1.91
C TYR A 85 2.04 2.24 1.41
N VAL A 86 1.35 3.05 2.20
CA VAL A 86 1.02 4.44 1.87
C VAL A 86 1.47 5.35 3.00
N ALA A 87 2.14 6.45 2.68
CA ALA A 87 2.45 7.48 3.67
C ALA A 87 2.37 8.87 3.06
N SER A 88 2.11 9.85 3.92
CA SER A 88 2.36 11.27 3.66
C SER A 88 3.53 11.71 4.54
N ILE A 89 4.59 12.21 3.92
CA ILE A 89 5.80 12.67 4.59
C ILE A 89 5.97 14.16 4.33
N GLU A 90 6.60 14.89 5.26
CA GLU A 90 6.88 16.32 5.06
C GLU A 90 7.70 16.52 3.78
N ALA A 91 7.29 17.49 2.96
CA ALA A 91 7.98 17.79 1.72
C ALA A 91 9.25 18.58 2.03
N GLU A 92 10.39 18.06 1.58
CA GLU A 92 11.68 18.74 1.70
C GLU A 92 12.30 18.97 0.30
N GLY A 93 13.06 20.05 0.19
CA GLY A 93 13.89 20.35 -0.98
C GLY A 93 13.14 20.56 -2.29
N ASP A 94 13.88 20.41 -3.39
CA ASP A 94 13.32 20.48 -4.74
C ASP A 94 12.35 19.33 -5.01
N ARG A 95 11.27 19.62 -5.73
CA ARG A 95 10.23 18.63 -6.03
C ARG A 95 10.74 17.47 -6.86
N ASP A 96 11.46 17.75 -7.94
CA ASP A 96 11.85 16.72 -8.88
C ASP A 96 12.94 15.84 -8.28
N GLU A 97 13.87 16.42 -7.53
CA GLU A 97 14.88 15.67 -6.79
C GLU A 97 14.25 14.75 -5.74
N SER A 98 13.35 15.27 -4.91
CA SER A 98 12.70 14.50 -3.85
C SER A 98 11.79 13.40 -4.38
N LEU A 99 10.95 13.68 -5.40
CA LEU A 99 10.11 12.65 -6.00
C LEU A 99 10.95 11.57 -6.67
N ARG A 100 12.03 11.94 -7.38
CA ARG A 100 12.96 10.94 -7.94
C ARG A 100 13.56 10.10 -6.84
N ALA A 101 14.04 10.68 -5.75
CA ALA A 101 14.60 9.92 -4.62
C ALA A 101 13.60 8.93 -4.01
N LEU A 102 12.31 9.30 -3.92
CA LEU A 102 11.25 8.42 -3.43
C LEU A 102 10.96 7.24 -4.37
N VAL A 103 10.93 7.50 -5.69
CA VAL A 103 10.62 6.47 -6.71
C VAL A 103 11.84 5.77 -7.31
N THR A 104 13.07 6.16 -7.01
CA THR A 104 14.25 5.37 -7.37
C THR A 104 14.90 4.81 -6.14
N THR A 105 15.21 5.67 -5.15
CA THR A 105 16.19 5.38 -4.09
C THR A 105 17.49 4.86 -4.72
N ASP A 106 18.64 5.44 -4.41
CA ASP A 106 19.90 4.83 -4.86
C ASP A 106 20.09 3.51 -4.09
N ASP A 107 19.44 2.46 -4.61
CA ASP A 107 19.34 1.14 -4.01
C ASP A 107 20.42 0.27 -4.66
N PRO A 108 21.49 -0.07 -3.90
CA PRO A 108 22.62 -0.82 -4.44
C PRO A 108 22.23 -2.23 -4.90
N ASP A 109 21.05 -2.72 -4.51
CA ASP A 109 20.55 -4.04 -4.87
C ASP A 109 19.74 -4.03 -6.18
N LEU A 110 19.62 -2.88 -6.86
CA LEU A 110 18.97 -2.77 -8.17
C LEU A 110 19.72 -3.62 -9.21
N VAL A 111 18.97 -4.50 -9.88
CA VAL A 111 19.53 -5.33 -10.97
C VAL A 111 19.68 -4.55 -12.26
N GLU A 112 18.88 -3.48 -12.43
CA GLU A 112 18.91 -2.57 -13.56
C GLU A 112 18.35 -1.19 -13.18
N LYS A 113 18.44 -0.22 -14.09
CA LYS A 113 17.87 1.11 -13.86
C LYS A 113 16.34 1.00 -13.74
N PRO A 114 15.72 1.60 -12.71
CA PRO A 114 14.27 1.65 -12.61
C PRO A 114 13.66 2.33 -13.84
N ILE A 115 12.54 1.79 -14.31
CA ILE A 115 11.70 2.45 -15.31
C ILE A 115 10.90 3.50 -14.56
N VAL A 116 11.15 4.78 -14.86
CA VAL A 116 10.47 5.91 -14.21
C VAL A 116 9.67 6.68 -15.24
N GLU A 117 8.40 6.92 -14.94
CA GLU A 117 7.44 7.56 -15.82
C GLU A 117 6.63 8.61 -15.06
N ASP A 118 6.18 9.64 -15.77
CA ASP A 118 5.20 10.57 -15.22
C ASP A 118 3.87 9.84 -15.01
N PHE A 119 3.24 10.09 -13.86
CA PHE A 119 1.95 9.49 -13.53
C PHE A 119 1.02 10.56 -12.96
N THR A 120 -0.13 10.76 -13.57
CA THR A 120 -1.07 11.83 -13.16
C THR A 120 -2.26 11.24 -12.45
N SER A 121 -2.48 11.67 -11.20
CA SER A 121 -3.67 11.38 -10.42
C SER A 121 -4.58 12.62 -10.40
N ASP A 122 -5.90 12.42 -10.48
CA ASP A 122 -6.88 13.50 -10.42
C ASP A 122 -6.84 14.25 -9.07
N LEU A 123 -6.49 13.56 -7.99
CA LEU A 123 -6.50 14.10 -6.63
C LEU A 123 -5.16 14.66 -6.17
N LEU A 124 -4.04 14.18 -6.74
CA LEU A 124 -2.69 14.55 -6.32
C LEU A 124 -1.89 15.27 -7.42
N GLY A 125 -2.46 15.43 -8.62
CA GLY A 125 -1.78 15.98 -9.78
C GLY A 125 -0.76 15.03 -10.39
N THR A 126 0.21 15.58 -11.12
CA THR A 126 1.29 14.80 -11.73
C THR A 126 2.38 14.49 -10.71
N GLY A 127 2.76 13.23 -10.63
CA GLY A 127 3.86 12.69 -9.85
C GLY A 127 4.68 11.73 -10.70
N LEU A 128 5.37 10.79 -10.05
CA LEU A 128 6.18 9.77 -10.72
C LEU A 128 5.71 8.37 -10.31
N ARG A 129 5.79 7.44 -11.25
CA ARG A 129 5.70 6.00 -11.02
C ARG A 129 7.03 5.35 -11.39
N SER A 130 7.43 4.35 -10.63
CA SER A 130 8.58 3.51 -10.96
C SER A 130 8.24 2.04 -10.94
N LEU A 131 8.82 1.29 -11.87
CA LEU A 131 8.96 -0.16 -11.80
C LEU A 131 10.43 -0.49 -11.59
N ARG A 132 10.72 -1.34 -10.60
CA ARG A 132 12.07 -1.70 -10.20
C ARG A 132 12.20 -3.20 -9.94
N TYR A 133 13.43 -3.67 -10.08
CA TYR A 133 13.80 -5.04 -9.76
C TYR A 133 15.05 -5.00 -8.87
N THR A 134 14.97 -5.64 -7.70
CA THR A 134 16.10 -5.75 -6.76
C THR A 134 16.44 -7.21 -6.53
N GLN A 135 17.71 -7.50 -6.24
CA GLN A 135 18.18 -8.85 -5.93
C GLN A 135 18.58 -8.93 -4.46
N LEU A 136 17.70 -9.51 -3.64
CA LEU A 136 18.01 -9.71 -2.22
C LEU A 136 19.00 -10.87 -2.04
N PRO A 137 20.12 -10.68 -1.32
CA PRO A 137 21.07 -11.75 -1.04
C PRO A 137 20.39 -12.91 -0.30
N ARG A 138 20.64 -14.15 -0.72
CA ARG A 138 20.26 -15.33 0.06
C ARG A 138 21.46 -15.75 0.90
N ALA A 139 21.26 -15.93 2.20
CA ALA A 139 22.34 -16.15 3.17
C ALA A 139 23.28 -17.34 2.86
N GLU A 140 22.90 -18.26 1.96
CA GLU A 140 23.62 -19.54 1.77
C GLU A 140 23.62 -20.08 0.33
N SER A 141 23.32 -19.30 -0.72
CA SER A 141 23.41 -19.78 -2.13
C SER A 141 23.70 -18.67 -3.14
N GLU A 142 24.48 -19.01 -4.18
CA GLU A 142 24.58 -18.21 -5.40
C GLU A 142 23.22 -18.19 -6.09
N GLY A 143 22.47 -17.11 -5.88
CA GLY A 143 21.09 -16.96 -6.35
C GLY A 143 20.28 -16.14 -5.36
N GLY A 144 20.41 -14.82 -5.42
CA GLY A 144 19.54 -13.91 -4.68
C GLY A 144 18.08 -14.03 -5.13
N THR A 145 17.15 -13.58 -4.28
CA THR A 145 15.72 -13.52 -4.63
C THR A 145 15.46 -12.25 -5.43
N LEU A 146 14.96 -12.41 -6.66
CA LEU A 146 14.48 -11.27 -7.45
C LEU A 146 13.16 -10.77 -6.86
N VAL A 147 13.13 -9.49 -6.50
CA VAL A 147 11.97 -8.79 -5.98
C VAL A 147 11.57 -7.74 -7.00
N ALA A 148 10.31 -7.77 -7.44
CA ALA A 148 9.75 -6.63 -8.16
C ALA A 148 9.20 -5.63 -7.16
N GLY A 149 9.33 -4.35 -7.48
CA GLY A 149 8.71 -3.28 -6.73
C GLY A 149 8.09 -2.24 -7.64
N VAL A 150 7.01 -1.65 -7.18
CA VAL A 150 6.42 -0.47 -7.79
C VAL A 150 6.36 0.61 -6.72
N ARG A 151 6.74 1.83 -7.10
CA ARG A 151 6.54 2.99 -6.23
C ARG A 151 5.87 4.11 -6.99
N TYR A 152 5.06 4.86 -6.26
CA TYR A 152 4.48 6.10 -6.72
C TYR A 152 4.88 7.21 -5.77
N ALA A 153 5.11 8.40 -6.28
CA ALA A 153 5.30 9.58 -5.46
C ALA A 153 4.67 10.82 -6.08
N TRP A 154 3.99 11.62 -5.26
CA TRP A 154 3.46 12.92 -5.64
C TRP A 154 3.85 13.96 -4.61
N ARG A 155 3.99 15.20 -5.06
CA ARG A 155 4.05 16.35 -4.15
C ARG A 155 2.66 16.97 -4.06
N HIS A 156 2.13 17.05 -2.85
CA HIS A 156 0.88 17.75 -2.56
C HIS A 156 1.19 19.12 -1.92
N GLU A 157 1.34 20.13 -2.77
CA GLU A 157 1.76 21.50 -2.38
C GLU A 157 0.87 22.11 -1.29
N ALA A 158 -0.45 21.89 -1.37
CA ALA A 158 -1.40 22.47 -0.42
C ALA A 158 -1.25 21.96 1.02
N SER A 159 -0.64 20.79 1.21
CA SER A 159 -0.38 20.21 2.52
C SER A 159 1.12 20.15 2.84
N ALA A 160 1.98 20.72 1.99
CA ALA A 160 3.44 20.68 2.12
C ALA A 160 3.98 19.27 2.42
N CYS A 161 3.47 18.25 1.71
CA CYS A 161 3.85 16.86 1.91
C CYS A 161 4.08 16.13 0.59
N ASP A 162 4.94 15.12 0.63
CA ASP A 162 5.03 14.11 -0.41
C ASP A 162 4.18 12.90 -0.02
N VAL A 163 3.38 12.41 -0.96
CA VAL A 163 2.63 11.16 -0.83
C VAL A 163 3.43 10.08 -1.52
N VAL A 164 3.72 8.98 -0.81
CA VAL A 164 4.47 7.85 -1.35
C VAL A 164 3.66 6.56 -1.20
N VAL A 165 3.67 5.76 -2.26
CA VAL A 165 3.10 4.42 -2.27
C VAL A 165 4.20 3.42 -2.62
N ILE A 166 4.33 2.34 -1.85
CA ILE A 166 5.35 1.31 -2.04
C ILE A 166 4.68 -0.06 -2.10
N VAL A 167 5.03 -0.84 -3.12
CA VAL A 167 4.61 -2.23 -3.30
C VAL A 167 5.83 -3.05 -3.67
N SER A 168 6.01 -4.22 -3.05
CA SER A 168 7.07 -5.15 -3.45
C SER A 168 6.73 -6.60 -3.13
N ALA A 169 7.20 -7.53 -3.97
CA ALA A 169 7.06 -8.95 -3.73
C ALA A 169 8.19 -9.79 -4.38
N PRO A 170 8.56 -10.94 -3.77
CA PRO A 170 9.56 -11.87 -4.31
C PRO A 170 9.06 -12.71 -5.51
N ASP A 171 7.91 -12.36 -6.10
CA ASP A 171 7.41 -12.90 -7.36
C ASP A 171 6.98 -11.73 -8.25
N PRO A 172 7.76 -11.38 -9.29
CA PRO A 172 7.45 -10.29 -10.19
C PRO A 172 6.05 -10.33 -10.80
N ARG A 173 5.52 -11.54 -11.05
CA ARG A 173 4.20 -11.70 -11.68
C ARG A 173 3.08 -11.18 -10.79
N ARG A 174 3.27 -11.19 -9.47
CA ARG A 174 2.27 -10.67 -8.52
C ARG A 174 2.18 -9.16 -8.56
N VAL A 175 3.31 -8.48 -8.67
CA VAL A 175 3.34 -7.01 -8.77
C VAL A 175 2.84 -6.58 -10.15
N LEU A 176 3.36 -7.20 -11.21
CA LEU A 176 2.97 -6.87 -12.58
C LEU A 176 1.49 -7.16 -12.85
N GLY A 177 0.96 -8.26 -12.32
CA GLY A 177 -0.45 -8.62 -12.46
C GLY A 177 -1.41 -7.76 -11.63
N ALA A 178 -0.90 -6.98 -10.67
CA ALA A 178 -1.70 -6.04 -9.88
C ALA A 178 -1.60 -4.60 -10.39
N MET A 179 -0.80 -4.31 -11.43
CA MET A 179 -0.51 -2.93 -11.86
C MET A 179 -1.75 -2.08 -12.12
N ASP A 180 -2.73 -2.62 -12.83
CA ASP A 180 -3.96 -1.89 -13.15
C ASP A 180 -4.76 -1.58 -11.86
N ASP A 181 -4.89 -2.56 -10.96
CA ASP A 181 -5.54 -2.37 -9.66
C ASP A 181 -4.77 -1.39 -8.76
N LEU A 182 -3.43 -1.38 -8.85
CA LEU A 182 -2.58 -0.42 -8.14
C LEU A 182 -2.79 0.99 -8.66
N ASP A 183 -2.77 1.18 -9.98
CA ASP A 183 -3.02 2.46 -10.64
C ASP A 183 -4.41 3.00 -10.21
N ASP A 184 -5.45 2.16 -10.28
CA ASP A 184 -6.82 2.50 -9.84
C ASP A 184 -6.90 2.83 -8.34
N PHE A 185 -6.16 2.11 -7.50
CA PHE A 185 -6.09 2.37 -6.06
C PHE A 185 -5.46 3.73 -5.77
N VAL A 186 -4.34 4.06 -6.41
CA VAL A 186 -3.64 5.33 -6.16
C VAL A 186 -4.39 6.55 -6.70
N HIS A 187 -5.19 6.39 -7.74
CA HIS A 187 -6.11 7.44 -8.21
C HIS A 187 -7.14 7.86 -7.14
N ARG A 188 -7.44 6.98 -6.18
CA ARG A 188 -8.39 7.24 -5.10
C ARG A 188 -7.72 7.82 -3.85
N ILE A 189 -6.39 7.84 -3.80
CA ILE A 189 -5.65 8.48 -2.70
C ILE A 189 -5.74 9.99 -2.88
N GLY A 190 -6.23 10.67 -1.86
CA GLY A 190 -6.25 12.12 -1.79
C GLY A 190 -5.83 12.58 -0.40
N MET A 191 -5.31 13.80 -0.33
CA MET A 191 -5.08 14.44 0.95
C MET A 191 -6.36 15.13 1.42
N PRO A 192 -6.69 15.10 2.74
CA PRO A 192 -7.75 15.95 3.25
C PRO A 192 -7.42 17.39 2.85
N GLY A 193 -8.38 18.05 2.18
CA GLY A 193 -8.23 19.46 1.82
C GLY A 193 -7.93 20.31 3.07
N PRO A 194 -7.37 21.51 2.91
CA PRO A 194 -7.12 22.39 4.05
C PRO A 194 -8.46 22.57 4.78
N GLY A 195 -8.57 22.02 6.00
CA GLY A 195 -9.73 22.23 6.84
C GLY A 195 -9.94 23.74 7.02
N PRO A 196 -11.18 24.22 7.17
CA PRO A 196 -11.40 25.63 7.48
C PRO A 196 -10.57 25.97 8.72
N GLY A 197 -9.66 26.93 8.57
CA GLY A 197 -8.87 27.41 9.69
C GLY A 197 -9.78 27.85 10.83
N PRO A 198 -9.34 27.79 12.10
CA PRO A 198 -10.13 28.23 13.23
C PRO A 198 -10.30 29.75 13.14
N GLY A 199 -11.31 30.22 12.40
CA GLY A 199 -11.38 31.64 12.04
C GLY A 199 -12.67 32.14 11.40
N GLU A 200 -13.68 31.30 11.15
CA GLU A 200 -15.02 31.78 10.77
C GLU A 200 -16.05 31.36 11.81
N ALA A 201 -15.95 31.99 12.98
CA ALA A 201 -17.07 32.11 13.88
C ALA A 201 -18.16 32.92 13.17
N GLN A 202 -19.22 32.22 12.74
CA GLN A 202 -20.48 32.86 12.32
C GLN A 202 -20.98 33.70 13.50
N GLY A 203 -20.91 35.02 13.35
CA GLY A 203 -21.59 35.95 14.26
C GLY A 203 -23.10 35.78 14.15
N PRO A 204 -23.85 35.85 15.27
CA PRO A 204 -25.29 35.64 15.23
C PRO A 204 -25.97 36.85 14.58
N SER A 205 -27.01 36.58 13.78
CA SER A 205 -28.08 37.53 13.46
C SER A 205 -29.37 37.03 14.07
#